data_AF-A0A7X7XGH8-F1
#
_entry.id   AF-A0A7X7XGH8-F1
#
_cell.length_a   1.000
_cell.length_b   1.000
_cell.length_c   1.000
_cell.angle_alpha   90.00
_cell.angle_beta   90.00
_cell.angle_gamma   90.00
#
_symmetry.space_group_name_H-M   'P 1'
#
loop_
_entity.id
_entity.type
_entity.pdbx_description
1 polymer ?
#
loop_
_entity_poly.entity_id
_entity_poly.type
_entity_poly.pdbx_seq_one_letter_code
_entity_poly.pdbx_strand_id
1 'polypeptide(L)'
;MIESLTTEYHRPDAAAASAVSRPAAAGTRLLIYNPTAGNRIRMNQLSAICRLFANRGWPVIPHPTRGPRTAADVVREYSADIDGVIVLGGDGTLNEVLPAVVGTPLFVAIMPGGTANALAHELQLPLRLDRAVNCLTGGCLRTVNVGRANDRPFLAMAGAGFDARIVECVSSRLKGRLGRLAYVLETVRQLRRYAFAPIRFSTDAGEWDAPFGVVSNSRCYGGGYIMAPHASLDEPTLDLCLFCSRGFRSYLRYFYHLGRGTHTALPDVIYRKVRRVRLTAAGPVPLQLDGEAAGPLPAEIDCLPNALRLVFPAPPDMNI
;
A
#
# COMPACT_ATOMS: atom_id res chain seq x y z
N MET A 1 -23.57 22.16 5.67
CA MET A 1 -24.14 20.84 6.03
C MET A 1 -23.55 19.83 5.07
N ILE A 2 -22.52 19.11 5.52
CA ILE A 2 -21.92 18.00 4.79
C ILE A 2 -22.50 16.76 5.48
N GLU A 3 -23.57 16.22 4.92
CA GLU A 3 -24.09 14.94 5.37
C GLU A 3 -23.11 13.83 4.96
N SER A 4 -22.80 13.00 5.95
CA SER A 4 -21.96 11.83 5.88
C SER A 4 -22.51 10.83 4.87
N LEU A 5 -21.87 10.76 3.70
CA LEU A 5 -21.98 9.59 2.84
C LEU A 5 -21.07 8.48 3.39
N THR A 6 -21.50 7.88 4.50
CA THR A 6 -21.10 6.51 4.86
C THR A 6 -21.70 5.61 3.79
N THR A 7 -20.95 5.40 2.71
CA THR A 7 -21.25 4.30 1.79
C THR A 7 -21.08 3.03 2.62
N GLU A 8 -22.15 2.27 2.83
CA GLU A 8 -22.10 0.97 3.50
C GLU A 8 -21.06 0.10 2.79
N TYR A 9 -19.93 -0.06 3.49
CA TYR A 9 -18.79 -0.82 3.04
C TYR A 9 -19.12 -2.29 3.22
N HIS A 10 -19.54 -2.93 2.13
CA HIS A 10 -19.75 -4.37 2.11
C HIS A 10 -18.39 -5.05 2.35
N ARG A 11 -18.25 -5.72 3.50
CA ARG A 11 -17.15 -6.67 3.74
C ARG A 11 -17.21 -7.69 2.60
N PRO A 12 -16.10 -8.06 1.95
CA PRO A 12 -16.09 -9.31 1.21
C PRO A 12 -16.44 -10.42 2.21
N ASP A 13 -17.40 -11.25 1.82
CA ASP A 13 -17.83 -12.43 2.56
C ASP A 13 -16.63 -13.27 2.98
N ALA A 14 -16.78 -13.94 4.13
CA ALA A 14 -15.81 -14.82 4.77
C ALA A 14 -15.41 -16.08 3.95
N ALA A 15 -15.56 -16.06 2.63
CA ALA A 15 -15.44 -17.20 1.73
C ALA A 15 -14.11 -17.20 0.96
N ALA A 16 -12.99 -17.12 1.69
CA ALA A 16 -11.72 -17.69 1.27
C ALA A 16 -10.96 -18.07 2.54
N ALA A 17 -11.12 -19.33 2.96
CA ALA A 17 -10.46 -19.87 4.14
C ALA A 17 -8.95 -20.07 3.89
N SER A 18 -8.19 -18.97 3.78
CA SER A 18 -6.78 -18.98 4.18
C SER A 18 -6.74 -19.42 5.64
N ALA A 19 -5.80 -20.28 6.04
CA ALA A 19 -5.71 -20.81 7.41
C ALA A 19 -5.61 -19.65 8.42
N VAL A 20 -6.76 -19.25 8.97
CA VAL A 20 -6.86 -18.19 9.97
C VAL A 20 -6.21 -18.72 11.23
N SER A 21 -5.05 -18.18 11.59
CA SER A 21 -4.34 -18.54 12.82
C SER A 21 -4.09 -17.29 13.66
N ARG A 22 -3.93 -17.42 14.97
CA ARG A 22 -3.56 -16.25 15.81
C ARG A 22 -2.04 -16.12 15.84
N PRO A 23 -1.49 -14.90 15.86
CA PRO A 23 -0.07 -14.71 16.16
C PRO A 23 0.29 -15.39 17.49
N ALA A 24 1.39 -16.15 17.52
CA ALA A 24 1.82 -16.89 18.71
C ALA A 24 2.12 -15.94 19.88
N ALA A 25 1.49 -16.14 21.04
CA ALA A 25 1.68 -15.24 22.19
C ALA A 25 3.11 -15.24 22.78
N ALA A 26 3.90 -16.31 22.57
CA ALA A 26 5.20 -16.51 23.25
C ALA A 26 6.43 -16.01 22.45
N GLY A 27 6.22 -15.20 21.41
CA GLY A 27 7.24 -14.80 20.45
C GLY A 27 7.80 -13.38 20.58
N THR A 28 8.99 -13.12 20.03
CA THR A 28 9.56 -11.76 19.94
C THR A 28 9.26 -11.13 18.59
N ARG A 29 8.93 -9.84 18.57
CA ARG A 29 8.67 -9.09 17.33
C ARG A 29 9.62 -7.92 17.17
N LEU A 30 10.03 -7.66 15.95
CA LEU A 30 10.80 -6.46 15.61
C LEU A 30 9.85 -5.32 15.25
N LEU A 31 9.89 -4.20 15.97
CA LEU A 31 9.13 -3.00 15.63
C LEU A 31 10.04 -2.04 14.85
N ILE A 32 9.87 -2.01 13.53
CA ILE A 32 10.56 -1.08 12.64
C ILE A 32 9.81 0.24 12.61
N TYR A 33 10.51 1.34 12.85
CA TYR A 33 9.94 2.69 12.72
C TYR A 33 10.88 3.62 11.99
N ASN A 34 10.34 4.56 11.21
CA ASN A 34 11.15 5.60 10.58
C ASN A 34 11.11 6.88 11.45
N PRO A 35 12.20 7.28 12.12
CA PRO A 35 12.22 8.45 13.01
C PRO A 35 11.99 9.78 12.26
N THR A 36 12.15 9.78 10.94
CA THR A 36 12.02 10.95 10.07
C THR A 36 10.69 11.00 9.29
N ALA A 37 9.87 9.95 9.33
CA ALA A 37 8.61 9.89 8.61
C ALA A 37 7.49 10.67 9.32
N GLY A 38 6.67 11.36 8.52
CA GLY A 38 5.36 11.91 8.93
C GLY A 38 5.35 12.70 10.25
N ASN A 39 4.31 12.46 11.06
CA ASN A 39 4.20 12.95 12.43
C ASN A 39 5.24 12.25 13.30
N ARG A 40 6.46 12.81 13.34
CA ARG A 40 7.60 12.31 14.12
C ARG A 40 7.17 11.66 15.43
N ILE A 41 7.35 10.35 15.51
CA ILE A 41 7.02 9.58 16.72
C ILE A 41 8.03 9.96 17.79
N ARG A 42 7.53 10.53 18.87
CA ARG A 42 8.37 10.90 20.02
C ARG A 42 8.76 9.65 20.79
N MET A 43 9.93 9.69 21.44
CA MET A 43 10.44 8.54 22.20
C MET A 43 9.45 8.07 23.27
N ASN A 44 8.77 9.00 23.97
CA ASN A 44 7.75 8.65 24.95
C ASN A 44 6.53 7.92 24.34
N GLN A 45 6.13 8.28 23.13
CA GLN A 45 5.07 7.57 22.39
C GLN A 45 5.52 6.18 22.00
N LEU A 46 6.75 6.03 21.49
CA LEU A 46 7.32 4.72 21.17
C LEU A 46 7.38 3.82 22.41
N SER A 47 7.88 4.33 23.54
CA SER A 47 7.90 3.58 24.81
C SER A 47 6.50 3.21 25.31
N ALA A 48 5.49 4.05 25.07
CA ALA A 48 4.10 3.73 25.40
C ALA A 48 3.57 2.60 24.50
N ILE A 49 3.85 2.64 23.19
CA ILE A 49 3.45 1.59 22.24
C ILE A 49 4.11 0.26 22.59
N CYS A 50 5.41 0.24 22.87
CA CYS A 50 6.11 -0.99 23.27
C CYS A 50 5.51 -1.59 24.55
N ARG A 51 5.19 -0.76 25.54
CA ARG A 51 4.51 -1.21 26.77
C ARG A 51 3.12 -1.75 26.50
N LEU A 52 2.34 -1.11 25.62
CA LEU A 52 1.01 -1.60 25.26
C LEU A 52 1.07 -2.96 24.57
N PHE A 53 2.01 -3.17 23.64
CA PHE A 53 2.23 -4.47 23.02
C PHE A 53 2.65 -5.53 24.04
N ALA A 54 3.62 -5.22 24.92
CA ALA A 54 4.09 -6.14 25.96
C ALA A 54 2.95 -6.57 26.90
N ASN A 55 2.12 -5.62 27.34
CA ASN A 55 0.94 -5.89 28.19
C ASN A 55 -0.13 -6.76 27.50
N ARG A 56 -0.04 -6.92 26.18
CA ARG A 56 -0.92 -7.79 25.38
C ARG A 56 -0.24 -9.08 24.93
N GLY A 57 0.90 -9.42 25.54
CA GLY A 57 1.65 -10.63 25.22
C GLY A 57 2.40 -10.55 23.89
N TRP A 58 2.69 -9.36 23.38
CA TRP A 58 3.53 -9.16 22.20
C TRP A 58 4.77 -8.35 22.60
N PRO A 59 5.82 -8.95 23.18
CA PRO A 59 7.05 -8.21 23.42
C PRO A 59 7.64 -7.76 22.08
N VAL A 60 8.06 -6.49 22.02
CA VAL A 60 8.61 -5.87 20.81
C VAL A 60 9.99 -5.28 21.05
N ILE A 61 10.90 -5.46 20.09
CA ILE A 61 12.20 -4.81 20.03
C ILE A 61 12.07 -3.62 19.08
N PRO A 62 12.06 -2.36 19.57
CA PRO A 62 12.01 -1.21 18.68
C PRO A 62 13.37 -1.00 17.99
N HIS A 63 13.36 -0.85 16.67
CA HIS A 63 14.56 -0.52 15.89
C HIS A 63 14.25 0.58 14.86
N PRO A 64 14.97 1.71 14.88
CA PRO A 64 14.79 2.76 13.88
C PRO A 64 15.33 2.31 12.51
N THR A 65 14.76 2.82 11.41
CA THR A 65 15.46 2.72 10.12
C THR A 65 16.77 3.50 10.16
N ARG A 66 17.82 3.00 9.51
CA ARG A 66 19.15 3.64 9.44
C ARG A 66 19.26 4.66 8.28
N GLY A 67 18.23 4.75 7.45
CA GLY A 67 18.16 5.59 6.26
C GLY A 67 17.21 4.99 5.22
N PRO A 68 17.09 5.61 4.03
CA PRO A 68 16.31 5.04 2.94
C PRO A 68 16.85 3.67 2.52
N ARG A 69 15.93 2.71 2.30
CA ARG A 69 16.20 1.33 1.87
C ARG A 69 17.05 0.51 2.85
N THR A 70 16.92 0.77 4.15
CA THR A 70 17.66 0.03 5.19
C THR A 70 16.79 -0.93 5.99
N ALA A 71 15.45 -0.80 5.91
CA ALA A 71 14.56 -1.58 6.75
C ALA A 71 14.69 -3.09 6.50
N ALA A 72 14.80 -3.52 5.24
CA ALA A 72 15.00 -4.93 4.89
C ALA A 72 16.25 -5.54 5.55
N ASP A 73 17.38 -4.83 5.57
CA ASP A 73 18.63 -5.34 6.14
C ASP A 73 18.50 -5.52 7.65
N VAL A 74 17.88 -4.55 8.33
CA VAL A 74 17.54 -4.67 9.74
C VAL A 74 16.63 -5.88 9.99
N VAL A 75 15.60 -6.10 9.17
CA VAL A 75 14.75 -7.30 9.36
C VAL A 75 15.56 -8.58 9.19
N ARG A 76 16.46 -8.66 8.22
CA ARG A 76 17.30 -9.84 8.00
C ARG A 76 18.24 -10.12 9.17
N GLU A 77 18.82 -9.07 9.78
CA GLU A 77 19.69 -9.18 10.97
C GLU A 77 18.99 -9.89 12.15
N TYR A 78 17.67 -9.72 12.30
CA TYR A 78 16.89 -10.29 13.42
C TYR A 78 16.07 -11.53 13.03
N SER A 79 16.06 -11.92 11.76
CA SER A 79 15.08 -12.87 11.20
C SER A 79 15.06 -14.26 11.86
N ALA A 80 16.17 -14.68 12.48
CA ALA A 80 16.26 -15.95 13.20
C ALA A 80 15.64 -15.92 14.62
N ASP A 81 15.51 -14.73 15.20
CA ASP A 81 15.16 -14.53 16.62
C ASP A 81 13.75 -13.94 16.82
N ILE A 82 13.02 -13.71 15.72
CA ILE A 82 11.70 -13.08 15.72
C ILE A 82 10.69 -13.90 14.95
N ASP A 83 9.42 -13.78 15.34
CA ASP A 83 8.31 -14.42 14.62
C ASP A 83 7.60 -13.47 13.65
N GLY A 84 7.86 -12.16 13.77
CA GLY A 84 7.26 -11.17 12.91
C GLY A 84 7.77 -9.75 13.10
N VAL A 85 7.36 -8.90 12.16
CA VAL A 85 7.77 -7.50 12.03
C VAL A 85 6.55 -6.61 12.16
N ILE A 86 6.64 -5.61 13.03
CA ILE A 86 5.65 -4.54 13.18
C ILE A 86 6.19 -3.31 12.48
N VAL A 87 5.53 -2.87 11.42
CA VAL A 87 5.89 -1.66 10.67
C VAL A 87 5.13 -0.47 11.21
N LEU A 88 5.80 0.35 12.01
CA LEU A 88 5.28 1.63 12.50
C LEU A 88 5.78 2.76 11.60
N GLY A 89 5.05 3.01 10.52
CA GLY A 89 5.47 3.94 9.48
C GLY A 89 4.42 4.16 8.41
N GLY A 90 4.84 4.76 7.29
CA GLY A 90 4.00 4.90 6.10
C GLY A 90 4.22 3.77 5.10
N ASP A 91 3.55 3.88 3.96
CA ASP A 91 3.62 2.92 2.87
C ASP A 91 5.08 2.71 2.37
N GLY A 92 5.90 3.76 2.38
CA GLY A 92 7.33 3.64 2.05
C GLY A 92 8.15 2.78 3.04
N THR A 93 7.89 2.90 4.35
CA THR A 93 8.56 2.03 5.35
C THR A 93 8.16 0.57 5.16
N LEU A 94 6.88 0.33 4.85
CA LEU A 94 6.40 -0.99 4.51
C LEU A 94 7.06 -1.52 3.23
N ASN A 95 7.15 -0.72 2.16
CA ASN A 95 7.80 -1.10 0.91
C ASN A 95 9.27 -1.51 1.12
N GLU A 96 9.99 -0.83 2.02
CA GLU A 96 11.35 -1.22 2.39
C GLU A 96 11.44 -2.54 3.17
N VAL A 97 10.40 -2.93 3.91
CA VAL A 97 10.37 -4.18 4.69
C VAL A 97 10.01 -5.38 3.81
N LEU A 98 9.14 -5.20 2.81
CA LEU A 98 8.62 -6.30 1.98
C LEU A 98 9.71 -7.27 1.44
N PRO A 99 10.84 -6.81 0.89
CA PRO A 99 11.87 -7.71 0.34
C PRO A 99 12.53 -8.63 1.37
N ALA A 100 12.35 -8.40 2.67
CA ALA A 100 12.91 -9.24 3.74
C ALA A 100 11.88 -10.21 4.34
N VAL A 101 10.59 -10.04 4.07
CA VAL A 101 9.50 -10.80 4.70
C VAL A 101 8.69 -11.63 3.70
N VAL A 102 8.63 -11.21 2.43
CA VAL A 102 7.93 -11.95 1.38
C VAL A 102 8.63 -13.29 1.13
N GLY A 103 7.83 -14.37 1.13
CA GLY A 103 8.33 -15.75 1.00
C GLY A 103 8.94 -16.33 2.27
N THR A 104 8.91 -15.60 3.40
CA THR A 104 9.43 -16.05 4.69
C THR A 104 8.30 -16.44 5.65
N PRO A 105 8.58 -17.17 6.73
CA PRO A 105 7.58 -17.45 7.77
C PRO A 105 7.24 -16.24 8.64
N LEU A 106 7.97 -15.12 8.53
CA LEU A 106 7.72 -13.91 9.33
C LEU A 106 6.35 -13.32 8.98
N PHE A 107 5.56 -13.01 10.00
CA PHE A 107 4.36 -12.21 9.78
C PHE A 107 4.66 -10.71 9.82
N VAL A 108 3.80 -9.93 9.16
CA VAL A 108 3.83 -8.47 9.19
C VAL A 108 2.58 -7.92 9.86
N ALA A 109 2.76 -6.98 10.78
CA ALA A 109 1.70 -6.13 11.30
C ALA A 109 1.99 -4.68 10.90
N ILE A 110 0.97 -3.95 10.48
CA ILE A 110 1.16 -2.56 10.03
C ILE A 110 0.51 -1.64 11.05
N MET A 111 1.22 -0.60 11.43
CA MET A 111 0.72 0.47 12.27
C MET A 111 0.77 1.80 11.52
N PRO A 112 -0.25 2.65 11.64
CA PRO A 112 -0.33 3.90 10.92
C PRO A 112 0.69 4.89 11.47
N GLY A 113 1.78 5.13 10.74
CA GLY A 113 2.80 6.12 11.06
C GLY A 113 3.09 7.11 9.92
N GLY A 114 2.44 6.93 8.77
CA GLY A 114 2.61 7.74 7.58
C GLY A 114 1.46 8.69 7.28
N THR A 115 1.55 9.35 6.14
CA THR A 115 0.55 10.31 5.66
C THR A 115 -0.62 9.67 4.92
N ALA A 116 -0.33 8.64 4.09
CA ALA A 116 -1.33 8.01 3.23
C ALA A 116 -1.91 6.74 3.84
N ASN A 117 -1.08 5.91 4.49
CA ASN A 117 -1.46 4.70 5.23
C ASN A 117 -2.45 3.82 4.44
N ALA A 118 -2.17 3.61 3.15
CA ALA A 118 -3.11 2.98 2.23
C ALA A 118 -3.53 1.58 2.73
N LEU A 119 -2.57 0.79 3.20
CA LEU A 119 -2.87 -0.54 3.73
C LEU A 119 -3.52 -0.51 5.12
N ALA A 120 -3.30 0.51 5.94
CA ALA A 120 -4.07 0.67 7.17
C ALA A 120 -5.56 0.96 6.87
N HIS A 121 -5.84 1.77 5.83
CA HIS A 121 -7.20 1.99 5.36
C HIS A 121 -7.83 0.73 4.76
N GLU A 122 -7.08 -0.02 3.94
CA GLU A 122 -7.54 -1.31 3.39
C GLU A 122 -7.96 -2.28 4.50
N LEU A 123 -7.14 -2.39 5.56
CA LEU A 123 -7.39 -3.25 6.70
C LEU A 123 -8.36 -2.66 7.72
N GLN A 124 -8.91 -1.46 7.47
CA GLN A 124 -9.78 -0.72 8.40
C GLN A 124 -9.17 -0.51 9.80
N LEU A 125 -7.85 -0.37 9.87
CA LEU A 125 -7.13 -0.19 11.10
C LEU A 125 -7.32 1.25 11.64
N PRO A 126 -7.62 1.44 12.93
CA PRO A 126 -7.72 2.78 13.51
C PRO A 126 -6.40 3.56 13.38
N LEU A 127 -6.47 4.85 13.01
CA LEU A 127 -5.30 5.72 12.91
C LEU A 127 -4.69 6.08 14.28
N ARG A 128 -5.44 5.89 15.36
CA ARG A 128 -4.98 6.05 16.74
C ARG A 128 -4.11 4.86 17.15
N LEU A 129 -2.85 5.12 17.48
CA LEU A 129 -1.84 4.08 17.74
C LEU A 129 -2.23 3.12 18.86
N ASP A 130 -2.82 3.63 19.96
CA ASP A 130 -3.33 2.82 21.07
C ASP A 130 -4.43 1.83 20.62
N ARG A 131 -5.38 2.33 19.81
CA ARG A 131 -6.46 1.49 19.25
C ARG A 131 -5.91 0.51 18.21
N ALA A 132 -4.92 0.91 17.41
CA ALA A 132 -4.25 0.03 16.46
C ALA A 132 -3.58 -1.16 17.16
N VAL A 133 -2.84 -0.93 18.27
CA VAL A 133 -2.25 -2.02 19.06
C VAL A 133 -3.32 -3.00 19.54
N ASN A 134 -4.46 -2.50 20.03
CA ASN A 134 -5.57 -3.35 20.48
C ASN A 134 -6.10 -4.24 19.35
N CYS A 135 -6.38 -3.64 18.20
CA CYS A 135 -6.92 -4.37 17.06
C CYS A 135 -5.93 -5.40 16.50
N LEU A 136 -4.63 -5.05 16.41
CA LEU A 136 -3.59 -5.96 15.92
C LEU A 136 -3.36 -7.14 16.86
N THR A 137 -3.26 -6.90 18.17
CA THR A 137 -3.04 -7.96 19.17
C THR A 137 -4.25 -8.87 19.35
N GLY A 138 -5.46 -8.34 19.12
CA GLY A 138 -6.70 -9.13 19.10
C GLY A 138 -6.95 -9.85 17.77
N GLY A 139 -6.25 -9.47 16.70
CA GLY A 139 -6.50 -9.88 15.32
C GLY A 139 -6.09 -11.32 14.97
N CYS A 140 -6.04 -11.59 13.67
CA CYS A 140 -5.66 -12.88 13.11
C CYS A 140 -4.60 -12.76 12.02
N LEU A 141 -3.82 -13.83 11.84
CA LEU A 141 -2.92 -14.02 10.72
C LEU A 141 -3.67 -14.61 9.55
N ARG A 142 -3.42 -14.02 8.39
CA ARG A 142 -3.84 -14.54 7.09
C ARG A 142 -2.65 -14.52 6.16
N THR A 143 -2.59 -15.51 5.28
CA THR A 143 -1.61 -15.53 4.21
C THR A 143 -2.23 -14.84 3.00
N VAL A 144 -1.57 -13.82 2.48
CA VAL A 144 -2.05 -12.96 1.40
C VAL A 144 -1.14 -13.05 0.18
N ASN A 145 -1.69 -12.72 -0.96
CA ASN A 145 -0.95 -12.58 -2.21
C ASN A 145 -0.25 -11.20 -2.26
N VAL A 146 0.88 -11.16 -2.96
CA VAL A 146 1.74 -9.97 -3.05
C VAL A 146 1.98 -9.66 -4.51
N GLY A 147 1.76 -8.42 -4.93
CA GLY A 147 2.15 -7.99 -6.25
C GLY A 147 3.67 -7.90 -6.37
N ARG A 148 4.23 -8.23 -7.51
CA ARG A 148 5.66 -8.09 -7.80
C ARG A 148 5.84 -7.40 -9.13
N ALA A 149 6.68 -6.38 -9.17
CA ALA A 149 7.12 -5.74 -10.40
C ALA A 149 8.62 -5.98 -10.58
N ASN A 150 8.99 -6.70 -11.65
CA ASN A 150 10.31 -7.27 -11.85
C ASN A 150 10.69 -8.11 -10.61
N ASP A 151 11.66 -7.67 -9.80
CA ASP A 151 12.07 -8.35 -8.57
C ASP A 151 11.57 -7.65 -7.29
N ARG A 152 10.75 -6.61 -7.41
CA ARG A 152 10.33 -5.76 -6.29
C ARG A 152 8.89 -6.05 -5.87
N PRO A 153 8.64 -6.50 -4.63
CA PRO A 153 7.29 -6.70 -4.12
C PRO A 153 6.59 -5.36 -3.83
N PHE A 154 5.26 -5.38 -3.91
CA PHE A 154 4.34 -4.33 -3.49
C PHE A 154 3.06 -4.96 -2.93
N LEU A 155 2.41 -4.29 -1.98
CA LEU A 155 1.18 -4.79 -1.37
C LEU A 155 -0.08 -4.10 -1.83
N ALA A 156 -0.01 -2.80 -2.13
CA ALA A 156 -1.18 -2.04 -2.52
C ALA A 156 -1.29 -1.98 -4.04
N MET A 157 -0.29 -1.43 -4.71
CA MET A 157 -0.39 -1.15 -6.15
C MET A 157 0.95 -0.82 -6.81
N ALA A 158 1.01 -1.05 -8.13
CA ALA A 158 2.02 -0.55 -9.06
C ALA A 158 1.40 0.41 -10.09
N GLY A 159 2.03 1.56 -10.33
CA GLY A 159 1.48 2.63 -11.15
C GLY A 159 2.47 3.05 -12.23
N ALA A 160 2.01 3.28 -13.45
CA ALA A 160 2.84 3.71 -14.56
C ALA A 160 2.27 4.95 -15.23
N GLY A 161 3.16 5.85 -15.65
CA GLY A 161 2.79 7.07 -16.36
C GLY A 161 2.62 8.27 -15.42
N PHE A 162 1.49 8.97 -15.54
CA PHE A 162 1.26 10.23 -14.82
C PHE A 162 1.30 10.08 -13.29
N ASP A 163 0.69 9.02 -12.75
CA ASP A 163 0.69 8.70 -11.33
C ASP A 163 2.12 8.53 -10.78
N ALA A 164 2.93 7.72 -11.46
CA ALA A 164 4.33 7.51 -11.11
C ALA A 164 5.18 8.78 -11.26
N ARG A 165 4.87 9.63 -12.25
CA ARG A 165 5.56 10.91 -12.42
C ARG A 165 5.33 11.85 -11.23
N ILE A 166 4.12 11.86 -10.67
CA ILE A 166 3.83 12.63 -9.45
C ILE A 166 4.71 12.12 -8.31
N VAL A 167 4.75 10.80 -8.09
CA VAL A 167 5.57 10.17 -7.04
C VAL A 167 7.05 10.54 -7.18
N GLU A 168 7.60 10.48 -8.39
CA GLU A 168 9.00 10.83 -8.68
C GLU A 168 9.32 12.31 -8.38
N CYS A 169 8.37 13.21 -8.65
CA CYS A 169 8.60 14.65 -8.48
C CYS A 169 8.33 15.15 -7.05
N VAL A 170 7.58 14.40 -6.23
CA VAL A 170 7.35 14.75 -4.83
C VAL A 170 8.62 14.50 -4.02
N SER A 171 9.40 15.57 -3.78
CA SER A 171 10.60 15.47 -2.95
C SER A 171 10.27 15.00 -1.52
N SER A 172 11.18 14.22 -0.91
CA SER A 172 11.02 13.72 0.47
C SER A 172 10.84 14.85 1.49
N ARG A 173 11.45 16.02 1.25
CA ARG A 173 11.29 17.23 2.08
C ARG A 173 9.88 17.81 1.98
N LEU A 174 9.31 17.87 0.77
CA LEU A 174 7.95 18.36 0.56
C LEU A 174 6.93 17.35 1.12
N LYS A 175 7.16 16.05 0.92
CA LYS A 175 6.38 14.94 1.50
C LYS A 175 6.30 15.06 3.03
N GLY A 176 7.44 15.27 3.70
CA GLY A 176 7.49 15.41 5.17
C GLY A 176 6.84 16.69 5.71
N ARG A 177 6.84 17.79 4.94
CA ARG A 177 6.31 19.10 5.39
C ARG A 177 4.83 19.30 5.07
N LEU A 178 4.39 18.87 3.88
CA LEU A 178 3.06 19.14 3.35
C LEU A 178 2.18 17.89 3.24
N GLY A 179 2.74 16.69 3.45
CA GLY A 179 1.99 15.45 3.40
C GLY A 179 1.19 15.31 2.10
N ARG A 180 -0.13 15.12 2.21
CA ARG A 180 -1.04 14.98 1.06
C ARG A 180 -1.06 16.20 0.14
N LEU A 181 -0.84 17.41 0.68
CA LEU A 181 -0.82 18.64 -0.12
C LEU A 181 0.37 18.67 -1.10
N ALA A 182 1.49 18.00 -0.77
CA ALA A 182 2.63 17.88 -1.69
C ALA A 182 2.20 17.16 -2.98
N TYR A 183 1.43 16.08 -2.85
CA TYR A 183 0.91 15.31 -3.98
C TYR A 183 -0.09 16.12 -4.81
N VAL A 184 -0.97 16.89 -4.16
CA VAL A 184 -1.93 17.77 -4.87
C VAL A 184 -1.20 18.83 -5.69
N LEU A 185 -0.24 19.53 -5.08
CA LEU A 185 0.53 20.57 -5.77
C LEU A 185 1.31 20.00 -6.96
N GLU A 186 1.95 18.84 -6.76
CA GLU A 186 2.71 18.21 -7.82
C GLU A 186 1.81 17.66 -8.94
N THR A 187 0.62 17.14 -8.59
CA THR A 187 -0.42 16.77 -9.56
C THR A 187 -0.76 17.96 -10.46
N VAL A 188 -1.11 19.12 -9.88
CA VAL A 188 -1.46 20.33 -10.65
C VAL A 188 -0.30 20.76 -11.56
N ARG A 189 0.94 20.71 -11.04
CA ARG A 189 2.14 21.07 -11.81
C ARG A 189 2.37 20.12 -12.99
N GLN A 190 2.29 18.81 -12.77
CA GLN A 190 2.54 17.81 -13.80
C GLN A 190 1.42 17.74 -14.83
N LEU A 191 0.17 18.05 -14.48
CA LEU A 191 -0.94 18.06 -15.44
C LEU A 191 -0.69 18.98 -16.65
N ARG A 192 0.16 20.00 -16.50
CA ARG A 192 0.54 20.93 -17.58
C ARG A 192 1.84 20.55 -18.29
N ARG A 193 2.65 19.65 -17.73
CA ARG A 193 4.02 19.36 -18.19
C ARG A 193 4.20 17.95 -18.72
N TYR A 194 3.40 17.00 -18.23
CA TYR A 194 3.55 15.60 -18.58
C TYR A 194 3.02 15.34 -19.99
N ALA A 195 3.81 14.61 -20.80
CA ALA A 195 3.51 14.39 -22.21
C ALA A 195 2.42 13.33 -22.46
N PHE A 196 2.03 12.55 -21.45
CA PHE A 196 1.04 11.47 -21.59
C PHE A 196 1.37 10.48 -22.72
N ALA A 197 2.65 10.08 -22.77
CA ALA A 197 3.17 9.11 -23.73
C ALA A 197 2.37 7.79 -23.63
N PRO A 198 2.04 7.14 -24.76
CA PRO A 198 1.36 5.85 -24.73
C PRO A 198 2.24 4.80 -24.05
N ILE A 199 1.63 4.05 -23.14
CA ILE A 199 2.19 2.86 -22.51
C ILE A 199 1.39 1.68 -23.04
N ARG A 200 2.08 0.65 -23.52
CA ARG A 200 1.47 -0.61 -23.91
C ARG A 200 1.40 -1.54 -22.71
N PHE A 201 0.19 -2.01 -22.42
CA PHE A 201 -0.13 -2.99 -21.39
C PHE A 201 -0.53 -4.30 -22.07
N SER A 202 0.34 -5.31 -22.01
CA SER A 202 0.07 -6.66 -22.54
C SER A 202 -0.23 -7.62 -21.40
N THR A 203 -1.40 -8.27 -21.41
CA THR A 203 -1.87 -9.15 -20.32
C THR A 203 -2.45 -10.46 -20.83
N ASP A 204 -2.84 -11.33 -19.89
CA ASP A 204 -3.63 -12.52 -20.16
C ASP A 204 -5.08 -12.24 -20.58
N ALA A 205 -5.57 -11.01 -20.41
CA ALA A 205 -6.93 -10.58 -20.76
C ALA A 205 -7.00 -9.73 -22.04
N GLY A 206 -5.86 -9.34 -22.62
CA GLY A 206 -5.79 -8.51 -23.81
C GLY A 206 -4.63 -7.53 -23.81
N GLU A 207 -4.59 -6.69 -24.84
CA GLU A 207 -3.58 -5.63 -24.98
C GLU A 207 -4.24 -4.27 -25.17
N TRP A 208 -3.69 -3.25 -24.52
CA TRP A 208 -4.20 -1.89 -24.60
C TRP A 208 -3.06 -0.87 -24.56
N ASP A 209 -3.27 0.25 -25.23
CA ASP A 209 -2.41 1.43 -25.12
C ASP A 209 -3.12 2.50 -24.30
N ALA A 210 -2.50 2.97 -23.21
CA ALA A 210 -3.04 4.03 -22.36
C ALA A 210 -1.95 5.00 -21.88
N PRO A 211 -2.27 6.29 -21.65
CA PRO A 211 -1.30 7.27 -21.13
C PRO A 211 -0.87 7.03 -19.68
N PHE A 212 -1.67 6.31 -18.89
CA PHE A 212 -1.35 5.88 -17.55
C PHE A 212 -2.26 4.72 -17.11
N GLY A 213 -1.80 3.97 -16.11
CA GLY A 213 -2.56 2.87 -15.55
C GLY A 213 -2.04 2.46 -14.18
N VAL A 214 -2.91 1.79 -13.43
CA VAL A 214 -2.62 1.25 -12.10
C VAL A 214 -2.92 -0.25 -12.11
N VAL A 215 -2.00 -1.02 -11.55
CA VAL A 215 -2.14 -2.46 -11.30
C VAL A 215 -2.23 -2.63 -9.79
N SER A 216 -3.41 -3.00 -9.30
CA SER A 216 -3.75 -3.03 -7.88
C SER A 216 -3.81 -4.44 -7.32
N ASN A 217 -3.22 -4.63 -6.14
CA ASN A 217 -3.35 -5.83 -5.30
C ASN A 217 -4.31 -5.60 -4.12
N SER A 218 -4.50 -4.34 -3.69
CA SER A 218 -5.53 -3.93 -2.73
C SER A 218 -6.51 -2.92 -3.33
N ARG A 219 -7.64 -2.68 -2.65
CA ARG A 219 -8.68 -1.75 -3.11
C ARG A 219 -8.27 -0.31 -2.88
N CYS A 220 -7.70 -0.04 -1.71
CA CYS A 220 -7.32 1.30 -1.30
C CYS A 220 -6.08 1.82 -2.04
N TYR A 221 -6.15 3.09 -2.38
CA TYR A 221 -5.11 3.95 -2.95
C TYR A 221 -4.95 5.18 -2.05
N GLY A 222 -3.75 5.74 -2.01
CA GLY A 222 -3.27 6.71 -1.01
C GLY A 222 -4.33 7.60 -0.35
N GLY A 223 -4.41 7.55 0.98
CA GLY A 223 -5.31 8.40 1.76
C GLY A 223 -6.79 8.01 1.71
N GLY A 224 -7.06 6.72 1.46
CA GLY A 224 -8.39 6.09 1.62
C GLY A 224 -9.26 6.06 0.37
N TYR A 225 -8.78 6.51 -0.79
CA TYR A 225 -9.53 6.38 -2.04
C TYR A 225 -9.59 4.92 -2.48
N ILE A 226 -10.64 4.52 -3.19
CA ILE A 226 -10.76 3.16 -3.73
C ILE A 226 -10.42 3.22 -5.21
N MET A 227 -9.24 2.73 -5.59
CA MET A 227 -8.81 2.67 -7.00
C MET A 227 -9.32 1.41 -7.70
N ALA A 228 -9.29 0.28 -7.00
CA ALA A 228 -9.69 -1.01 -7.53
C ALA A 228 -10.75 -1.66 -6.64
N PRO A 229 -12.04 -1.36 -6.81
CA PRO A 229 -13.09 -1.78 -5.88
C PRO A 229 -13.22 -3.31 -5.73
N HIS A 230 -12.73 -4.08 -6.70
CA HIS A 230 -12.80 -5.55 -6.72
C HIS A 230 -11.46 -6.25 -6.44
N ALA A 231 -10.42 -5.48 -6.11
CA ALA A 231 -9.14 -6.03 -5.71
C ALA A 231 -9.27 -6.80 -4.39
N SER A 232 -8.52 -7.89 -4.29
CA SER A 232 -8.51 -8.76 -3.12
C SER A 232 -7.11 -9.26 -2.86
N LEU A 233 -6.66 -9.12 -1.61
CA LEU A 233 -5.40 -9.70 -1.15
C LEU A 233 -5.45 -11.24 -1.08
N ASP A 234 -6.63 -11.84 -1.19
CA ASP A 234 -6.86 -13.28 -1.07
C ASP A 234 -6.83 -14.02 -2.41
N GLU A 235 -7.03 -13.29 -3.51
CA GLU A 235 -7.04 -13.86 -4.85
C GLU A 235 -5.67 -13.73 -5.53
N PRO A 236 -5.17 -14.75 -6.24
CA PRO A 236 -3.89 -14.69 -6.96
C PRO A 236 -4.05 -13.94 -8.30
N THR A 237 -4.70 -12.78 -8.25
CA THR A 237 -4.96 -11.89 -9.39
C THR A 237 -4.70 -10.44 -8.99
N LEU A 238 -4.46 -9.60 -9.98
CA LEU A 238 -4.34 -8.16 -9.83
C LEU A 238 -5.46 -7.48 -10.61
N ASP A 239 -5.84 -6.29 -10.19
CA ASP A 239 -6.84 -5.48 -10.86
C ASP A 239 -6.14 -4.36 -11.66
N LEU A 240 -6.25 -4.43 -12.98
CA LEU A 240 -5.74 -3.46 -13.94
C LEU A 240 -6.79 -2.37 -14.17
N CYS A 241 -6.42 -1.11 -13.91
CA CYS A 241 -7.23 0.08 -14.18
C CYS A 241 -6.45 1.01 -15.12
N LEU A 242 -6.88 1.08 -16.39
CA LEU A 242 -6.28 1.93 -17.42
C LEU A 242 -7.17 3.12 -17.72
N PHE A 243 -6.57 4.28 -17.90
CA PHE A 243 -7.27 5.52 -18.19
C PHE A 243 -6.85 6.03 -19.57
N CYS A 244 -7.76 5.96 -20.54
CA CYS A 244 -7.39 6.01 -21.96
C CYS A 244 -7.34 7.43 -22.53
N SER A 245 -8.03 8.38 -21.92
CA SER A 245 -8.07 9.77 -22.40
C SER A 245 -6.88 10.59 -21.94
N ARG A 246 -6.45 11.51 -22.81
CA ARG A 246 -5.33 12.42 -22.57
C ARG A 246 -5.81 13.80 -22.10
N GLY A 247 -4.88 14.54 -21.48
CA GLY A 247 -5.03 15.96 -21.20
C GLY A 247 -5.76 16.32 -19.91
N PHE A 248 -5.57 17.56 -19.47
CA PHE A 248 -5.98 18.09 -18.17
C PHE A 248 -7.44 17.80 -17.80
N ARG A 249 -8.39 18.02 -18.73
CA ARG A 249 -9.84 17.85 -18.47
C ARG A 249 -10.21 16.40 -18.16
N SER A 250 -9.61 15.46 -18.89
CA SER A 250 -9.81 14.03 -18.69
C SER A 250 -9.35 13.61 -17.30
N TYR A 251 -8.19 14.10 -16.86
CA TYR A 251 -7.67 13.84 -15.52
C TYR A 251 -8.55 14.41 -14.42
N LEU A 252 -9.00 15.66 -14.56
CA LEU A 252 -9.89 16.27 -13.57
C LEU A 252 -11.20 15.47 -13.45
N ARG A 253 -11.73 14.99 -14.58
CA ARG A 253 -12.87 14.06 -14.61
C ARG A 253 -12.54 12.75 -13.88
N TYR A 254 -11.40 12.12 -14.15
CA TYR A 254 -11.01 10.88 -13.47
C TYR A 254 -10.88 11.06 -11.96
N PHE A 255 -10.25 12.14 -11.49
CA PHE A 255 -10.16 12.44 -10.06
C PHE A 255 -11.53 12.66 -9.42
N TYR A 256 -12.42 13.38 -10.10
CA TYR A 256 -13.79 13.59 -9.63
C TYR A 256 -14.53 12.25 -9.46
N HIS A 257 -14.46 11.37 -10.46
CA HIS A 257 -15.12 10.06 -10.40
C HIS A 257 -14.43 9.10 -9.41
N LEU A 258 -13.11 9.17 -9.25
CA LEU A 258 -12.37 8.41 -8.24
C LEU A 258 -12.80 8.79 -6.82
N GLY A 259 -12.97 10.09 -6.55
CA GLY A 259 -13.49 10.58 -5.26
C GLY A 259 -14.92 10.10 -4.96
N ARG A 260 -15.69 9.73 -6.00
CA ARG A 260 -17.04 9.17 -5.90
C ARG A 260 -17.09 7.64 -6.01
N GLY A 261 -15.96 6.98 -6.26
CA GLY A 261 -15.91 5.54 -6.53
C GLY A 261 -16.62 5.09 -7.82
N THR A 262 -16.75 5.97 -8.81
CA THR A 262 -17.48 5.69 -10.08
C THR A 262 -16.58 5.69 -11.32
N HIS A 263 -15.26 5.82 -11.14
CA HIS A 263 -14.29 5.93 -12.23
C HIS A 263 -14.22 4.67 -13.10
N THR A 264 -14.43 3.48 -12.52
CA THR A 264 -14.42 2.21 -13.28
C THR A 264 -15.59 2.06 -14.24
N ALA A 265 -16.66 2.85 -14.09
CA ALA A 265 -17.82 2.87 -14.98
C ALA A 265 -17.67 3.85 -16.15
N LEU A 266 -16.58 4.63 -16.20
CA LEU A 266 -16.35 5.57 -17.30
C LEU A 266 -16.04 4.81 -18.60
N PRO A 267 -16.57 5.27 -19.75
CA PRO A 267 -16.43 4.55 -21.02
C PRO A 267 -14.99 4.49 -21.54
N ASP A 268 -14.12 5.36 -21.04
CA ASP A 268 -12.70 5.45 -21.38
C ASP A 268 -11.78 4.95 -20.27
N VAL A 269 -12.33 4.17 -19.32
CA VAL A 269 -11.59 3.44 -18.30
C VAL A 269 -11.72 1.95 -18.55
N ILE A 270 -10.59 1.26 -18.65
CA ILE A 270 -10.56 -0.20 -18.78
C ILE A 270 -10.24 -0.78 -17.41
N TYR A 271 -11.16 -1.60 -16.90
CA TYR A 271 -10.99 -2.32 -15.63
C TYR A 271 -10.99 -3.84 -15.88
N ARG A 272 -9.90 -4.54 -15.56
CA ARG A 272 -9.74 -5.98 -15.80
C ARG A 272 -9.01 -6.67 -14.67
N LYS A 273 -9.46 -7.86 -14.27
CA LYS A 273 -8.63 -8.78 -13.48
C LYS A 273 -7.60 -9.45 -14.41
N VAL A 274 -6.35 -9.50 -13.97
CA VAL A 274 -5.21 -10.04 -14.72
C VAL A 274 -4.29 -10.82 -13.78
N ARG A 275 -3.55 -11.79 -14.31
CA ARG A 275 -2.51 -12.51 -13.52
C ARG A 275 -1.12 -11.97 -13.77
N ARG A 276 -0.89 -11.45 -14.98
CA ARG A 276 0.39 -10.87 -15.39
C ARG A 276 0.14 -9.72 -16.35
N VAL A 277 0.93 -8.66 -16.21
CA VAL A 277 0.94 -7.54 -17.15
C VAL A 277 2.37 -7.11 -17.45
N ARG A 278 2.69 -6.97 -18.73
CA ARG A 278 3.95 -6.41 -19.22
C ARG A 278 3.69 -4.99 -19.71
N LEU A 279 4.47 -4.06 -19.18
CA LEU A 279 4.36 -2.63 -19.46
C LEU A 279 5.57 -2.21 -20.30
N THR A 280 5.32 -1.62 -21.47
CA THR A 280 6.38 -1.12 -22.36
C THR A 280 6.03 0.26 -22.90
N ALA A 281 7.05 1.05 -23.22
CA ALA A 281 6.89 2.37 -23.83
C ALA A 281 8.10 2.69 -24.71
N ALA A 282 7.94 3.60 -25.67
CA ALA A 282 9.02 4.01 -26.57
C ALA A 282 10.11 4.86 -25.89
N GLY A 283 9.82 5.43 -24.71
CA GLY A 283 10.75 6.25 -23.95
C GLY A 283 10.64 6.00 -22.44
N PRO A 284 11.43 6.71 -21.62
CA PRO A 284 11.44 6.51 -20.17
C PRO A 284 10.12 6.98 -19.58
N VAL A 285 9.28 6.01 -19.21
CA VAL A 285 8.04 6.24 -18.47
C VAL A 285 8.25 5.78 -17.03
N PRO A 286 7.97 6.61 -16.02
CA PRO A 286 8.19 6.24 -14.64
C PRO A 286 7.21 5.15 -14.19
N LEU A 287 7.70 4.30 -13.29
CA LEU A 287 6.97 3.30 -12.52
C LEU A 287 7.05 3.67 -11.03
N GLN A 288 6.00 3.40 -10.28
CA GLN A 288 5.98 3.48 -8.83
C GLN A 288 5.37 2.22 -8.22
N LEU A 289 5.81 1.88 -7.00
CA LEU A 289 5.30 0.77 -6.19
C LEU A 289 4.95 1.32 -4.80
N ASP A 290 3.71 1.14 -4.36
CA ASP A 290 3.21 1.59 -3.04
C ASP A 290 3.54 3.05 -2.69
N GLY A 291 3.55 3.94 -3.70
CA GLY A 291 3.85 5.36 -3.53
C GLY A 291 5.34 5.70 -3.45
N GLU A 292 6.21 4.77 -3.83
CA GLU A 292 7.66 4.97 -3.95
C GLU A 292 8.15 4.73 -5.39
N ALA A 293 9.14 5.51 -5.84
CA ALA A 293 9.65 5.41 -7.20
C ALA A 293 10.33 4.06 -7.46
N ALA A 294 10.06 3.48 -8.64
CA ALA A 294 10.49 2.14 -9.00
C ALA A 294 11.34 2.05 -10.27
N GLY A 295 11.83 3.19 -10.76
CA GLY A 295 12.56 3.28 -12.01
C GLY A 295 11.63 3.39 -13.22
N PRO A 296 12.16 3.38 -14.44
CA PRO A 296 11.36 3.47 -15.65
C PRO A 296 10.90 2.10 -16.14
N LEU A 297 9.93 2.11 -17.05
CA LEU A 297 9.57 0.95 -17.89
C LEU A 297 10.78 0.50 -18.77
N PRO A 298 10.86 -0.77 -19.18
CA PRO A 298 9.81 -1.81 -19.09
C PRO A 298 9.65 -2.40 -17.69
N ALA A 299 8.46 -2.95 -17.42
CA ALA A 299 8.18 -3.66 -16.18
C ALA A 299 7.31 -4.89 -16.45
N GLU A 300 7.64 -6.00 -15.80
CA GLU A 300 6.81 -7.19 -15.74
C GLU A 300 6.18 -7.28 -14.37
N ILE A 301 4.87 -7.35 -14.32
CA ILE A 301 4.11 -7.37 -13.07
C ILE A 301 3.32 -8.67 -12.98
N ASP A 302 3.47 -9.38 -11.87
CA ASP A 302 2.71 -10.59 -11.56
C ASP A 302 2.30 -10.64 -10.08
N CYS A 303 1.45 -11.61 -9.76
CA CYS A 303 0.98 -11.86 -8.40
C CYS A 303 1.71 -13.08 -7.83
N LEU A 304 2.35 -12.91 -6.67
CA LEU A 304 2.96 -13.97 -5.90
C LEU A 304 1.90 -14.58 -4.97
N PRO A 305 1.45 -15.82 -5.22
CA PRO A 305 0.39 -16.42 -4.44
C PRO A 305 0.87 -16.74 -3.01
N ASN A 306 0.05 -16.44 -2.01
CA ASN A 306 0.29 -16.78 -0.60
C ASN A 306 1.68 -16.38 -0.08
N ALA A 307 2.20 -15.24 -0.54
CA ALA A 307 3.61 -14.88 -0.37
C ALA A 307 3.90 -14.08 0.91
N LEU A 308 2.89 -13.63 1.65
CA LEU A 308 3.09 -12.88 2.89
C LEU A 308 2.08 -13.29 3.97
N ARG A 309 2.55 -13.47 5.21
CA ARG A 309 1.68 -13.57 6.38
C ARG A 309 1.40 -12.17 6.92
N LEU A 310 0.15 -11.73 6.90
CA LEU A 310 -0.29 -10.40 7.31
C LEU A 310 -1.24 -10.50 8.50
N VAL A 311 -1.06 -9.63 9.49
CA VAL A 311 -2.01 -9.47 10.61
C VAL A 311 -3.19 -8.64 10.14
N PHE A 312 -4.37 -9.24 10.14
CA PHE A 312 -5.64 -8.55 9.98
C PHE A 312 -6.16 -8.13 11.36
N PRO A 313 -6.49 -6.85 11.55
CA PRO A 313 -6.98 -6.36 12.83
C PRO A 313 -8.32 -7.00 13.21
N ALA A 314 -8.51 -7.24 14.50
CA ALA A 314 -9.85 -7.45 15.03
C ALA A 314 -10.70 -6.19 14.78
N PRO A 315 -12.03 -6.32 14.65
CA PRO A 315 -12.92 -5.18 14.60
C PRO A 315 -12.63 -4.25 15.80
N PRO A 316 -12.58 -2.93 15.61
CA PRO A 316 -12.41 -2.03 16.73
C PRO A 316 -13.58 -2.25 17.71
N ASP A 317 -13.26 -2.42 18.99
CA ASP A 317 -14.27 -2.50 20.04
C ASP A 317 -15.18 -1.27 19.92
N MET A 318 -16.47 -1.48 19.60
CA MET A 318 -17.43 -0.38 19.42
C MET A 318 -17.81 0.33 20.74
N ASN A 319 -17.22 -0.08 21.87
CA ASN A 319 -17.51 0.45 23.20
C ASN A 319 -16.23 0.91 23.90
N ILE A 320 -15.83 2.18 23.72
CA ILE A 320 -15.35 3.12 24.77
C ILE A 320 -15.58 4.55 24.26
#